data_AF-A0A3B9IWR3-F1
#
_entry.id   AF-A0A3B9IWR3-F1
#
_cell.length_a   1.000
_cell.length_b   1.000
_cell.length_c   1.000
_cell.angle_alpha   90.00
_cell.angle_beta   90.00
_cell.angle_gamma   90.00
#
_symmetry.space_group_name_H-M   'P 1'
#
loop_
_entity.id
_entity.type
_entity.pdbx_description
1 polymer ?
#
loop_
_entity_poly.entity_id
_entity_poly.type
_entity_poly.pdbx_seq_one_letter_code
_entity_poly.pdbx_strand_id
1 'polypeptide(L)' 'MEIYDKSNKGYIEVWLTNEEQEMYDRCELTDMILLHYKASKKCRVVFFLSGHGDLFQCTENLLIKNLGCV' A
#
# COMPACT_ATOMS: atom_id res chain seq x y z
N MET A 1 6.91 2.69 1.86
CA MET A 1 6.01 2.43 0.73
C MET A 1 6.37 1.06 0.19
N GLU A 2 5.37 0.19 0.06
CA GLU A 2 5.54 -1.13 -0.53
C GLU A 2 4.63 -1.25 -1.75
N ILE A 3 5.16 -1.78 -2.86
CA ILE A 3 4.40 -1.94 -4.12
C ILE A 3 4.39 -3.41 -4.49
N TYR A 4 3.20 -3.98 -4.66
CA TYR A 4 3.02 -5.37 -5.07
C TYR A 4 2.32 -5.43 -6.43
N ASP A 5 3.01 -6.03 -7.41
CA ASP A 5 2.45 -6.27 -8.73
C ASP A 5 1.45 -7.42 -8.69
N LYS A 6 0.17 -7.08 -8.80
CA LYS A 6 -0.94 -8.02 -9.00
C LYS A 6 -1.62 -7.76 -10.35
N SER A 7 -0.89 -7.24 -11.34
CA SER A 7 -1.44 -6.88 -12.65
C SER A 7 -2.08 -8.06 -13.38
N ASN A 8 -1.65 -9.30 -13.09
CA ASN A 8 -2.31 -10.53 -13.51
C ASN A 8 -3.77 -10.66 -12.99
N LYS A 9 -4.09 -10.01 -11.87
CA LYS A 9 -5.43 -9.87 -11.29
C LYS A 9 -6.09 -8.52 -11.65
N GLY A 10 -5.43 -7.70 -12.45
CA GLY A 10 -5.94 -6.42 -12.96
C GLY A 10 -5.69 -5.21 -12.06
N TYR A 11 -4.85 -5.32 -11.03
CA TYR A 11 -4.51 -4.19 -10.16
C TYR A 11 -3.10 -4.25 -9.58
N ILE A 12 -2.56 -3.13 -9.13
CA ILE A 12 -1.29 -3.02 -8.40
C ILE A 12 -1.61 -2.49 -7.00
N GLU A 13 -1.08 -3.13 -5.98
CA GLU A 13 -1.26 -2.69 -4.59
C GLU A 13 -0.11 -1.77 -4.20
N VAL A 14 -0.46 -0.64 -3.58
CA VAL A 14 0.49 0.32 -3.03
C VAL A 14 0.13 0.51 -1.57
N TRP A 15 1.07 0.18 -0.69
CA TRP A 15 0.93 0.35 0.75
C TRP A 15 1.74 1.57 1.17
N LEU A 16 1.05 2.53 1.79
CA LEU A 16 1.61 3.78 2.27
C LEU A 16 1.34 3.91 3.77
N THR A 17 2.31 4.44 4.49
CA THR A 17 2.05 4.99 5.82
C THR A 17 1.32 6.34 5.70
N ASN A 18 0.78 6.85 6.81
CA ASN A 18 0.17 8.18 6.84
C ASN A 18 1.15 9.27 6.43
N GLU A 19 2.40 9.19 6.88
CA GLU A 19 3.47 10.13 6.55
C GLU A 19 3.79 10.08 5.05
N GLU A 20 3.87 8.88 4.47
CA GLU A 20 4.13 8.72 3.04
C GLU A 20 2.97 9.23 2.18
N GLN A 21 1.72 9.04 2.63
CA GLN A 21 0.57 9.61 1.92
C GLN A 21 0.63 11.14 1.86
N GLU A 22 1.14 11.81 2.89
CA GLU A 22 1.30 13.27 2.90
C GLU A 22 2.43 13.74 1.96
N MET A 23 3.41 12.88 1.70
CA MET A 23 4.55 13.20 0.82
C MET A 23 4.26 13.02 -0.67
N TYR A 24 3.29 12.17 -1.04
CA TYR A 24 3.05 11.82 -2.44
C TYR A 24 1.68 12.27 -2.95
N ASP A 25 1.65 12.93 -4.11
CA ASP A 25 0.42 13.09 -4.87
C ASP A 25 0.00 11.73 -5.47
N ARG A 26 -1.24 11.32 -5.18
CA ARG A 26 -1.73 9.99 -5.59
C ARG A 26 -1.94 9.88 -7.10
N CYS A 27 -2.25 10.96 -7.79
CA CYS A 27 -2.43 10.95 -9.25
C CYS A 27 -1.08 10.78 -9.93
N GLU A 28 -0.09 11.59 -9.54
CA GLU A 28 1.28 11.51 -10.09
C GLU A 28 1.92 10.14 -9.81
N LEU A 29 1.75 9.63 -8.59
CA LEU A 29 2.27 8.31 -8.20
C LEU A 29 1.59 7.19 -9.01
N THR A 30 0.28 7.29 -9.27
CA THR A 30 -0.44 6.33 -10.12
C THR A 30 0.13 6.30 -11.53
N ASP A 31 0.34 7.47 -12.14
CA ASP A 31 0.86 7.57 -13.50
C ASP A 31 2.28 6.99 -13.59
N MET A 32 3.15 7.29 -12.61
CA MET A 32 4.49 6.72 -12.55
C MET A 32 4.48 5.19 -12.42
N ILE A 33 3.60 4.65 -11.58
CA ILE A 33 3.48 3.20 -11.40
C ILE A 33 2.98 2.52 -12.69
N LEU A 34 1.96 3.09 -13.34
CA LEU A 34 1.42 2.54 -14.58
C LEU A 34 2.43 2.57 -15.73
N LEU A 35 3.26 3.62 -15.81
CA LEU A 35 4.38 3.72 -16.76
C LEU A 35 5.46 2.67 -16.47
N HIS A 36 5.84 2.49 -15.21
CA HIS A 36 6.92 1.58 -14.81
C HIS A 36 6.56 0.11 -15.06
N TYR A 37 5.35 -0.32 -14.69
CA TYR A 37 4.94 -1.71 -14.76
C TYR A 37 4.49 -2.17 -16.16
N LYS A 38 4.58 -1.30 -17.19
CA LYS A 38 4.20 -1.57 -18.58
C LYS A 38 2.93 -2.41 -18.68
N ALA A 39 1.89 -2.00 -17.95
CA ALA A 39 0.68 -2.78 -17.80
C ALA A 39 0.08 -3.09 -19.19
N SER A 40 0.25 -4.33 -19.64
CA SER A 40 -0.16 -4.78 -20.98
C SER A 40 -1.69 -4.87 -21.12
N LYS A 41 -2.41 -4.79 -20.00
CA LYS A 41 -3.86 -4.75 -19.87
C LYS A 41 -4.25 -3.61 -18.94
N LYS A 42 -5.49 -3.12 -19.08
CA LYS A 42 -6.09 -2.13 -18.16
C LYS A 42 -5.89 -2.60 -16.72
N CYS A 43 -5.09 -1.85 -15.96
CA CYS A 43 -4.70 -2.15 -14.59
C CYS A 43 -5.08 -0.96 -13.70
N ARG A 44 -5.56 -1.23 -12.48
CA ARG A 44 -5.91 -0.20 -11.50
C ARG A 44 -4.84 -0.13 -10.42
N VAL A 45 -4.51 1.06 -9.93
CA VAL A 45 -3.66 1.20 -8.75
C VAL A 45 -4.56 1.33 -7.52
N VAL A 46 -4.31 0.52 -6.50
CA VAL A 46 -5.09 0.46 -5.25
C VAL A 46 -4.18 0.83 -4.10
N PHE A 47 -4.55 1.89 -3.37
CA PHE A 47 -3.81 2.39 -2.22
C PHE A 47 -4.38 1.83 -0.91
N PHE A 48 -3.50 1.26 -0.09
CA PHE A 48 -3.79 0.82 1.27
C PHE A 48 -3.00 1.69 2.24
N LEU A 49 -3.66 2.16 3.30
CA LEU A 49 -3.05 3.02 4.31
C LEU A 49 -2.81 2.20 5.58
N SER A 50 -1.55 2.10 6.00
CA SER A 50 -1.19 1.35 7.21
C SER A 50 -1.25 2.17 8.50
N GLY A 51 -1.63 3.45 8.43
CA GLY A 51 -1.63 4.34 9.60
C GLY A 51 -0.23 4.87 9.92
N HIS A 52 0.05 5.10 11.21
CA HIS A 52 1.33 5.67 11.70
C HIS A 52 2.42 4.63 12.03
N GLY A 53 2.13 3.33 11.88
CA GLY A 53 3.08 2.25 12.20
C GLY A 53 3.50 1.47 10.96
N ASP A 54 4.66 0.82 11.04
CA ASP A 54 4.99 -0.23 10.07
C ASP A 54 4.01 -1.42 10.22
N LEU A 55 3.89 -2.24 9.17
CA LEU A 55 2.94 -3.36 9.15
C LEU A 55 3.16 -4.34 10.32
N PHE A 56 4.41 -4.53 10.74
CA PHE A 56 4.77 -5.41 11.85
C PHE A 56 4.22 -4.85 13.16
N GLN A 57 4.46 -3.57 13.44
CA GLN A 57 4.00 -2.87 14.63
C GLN A 57 2.47 -2.76 14.68
N CYS A 58 1.82 -2.53 13.53
CA CYS A 58 0.36 -2.57 13.43
C CYS A 58 -0.19 -3.97 13.72
N THR A 59 0.46 -5.02 13.19
CA THR A 59 0.05 -6.42 13.39
C THR A 59 0.30 -6.86 14.84
N GLU A 60 1.45 -6.51 15.41
CA GLU A 60 1.82 -6.82 16.79
C GLU A 60 0.85 -6.14 17.77
N ASN A 61 0.58 -4.84 17.60
CA ASN A 61 -0.41 -4.13 18.43
C ASN A 61 -1.82 -4.73 18.30
N LEU A 62 -2.20 -5.19 17.10
CA LEU A 62 -3.48 -5.87 16.90
C LEU A 62 -3.51 -7.20 17.66
N LEU A 63 -2.43 -7.99 17.61
CA LEU A 63 -2.33 -9.27 18.33
C LEU A 63 -2.32 -9.06 19.85
N ILE A 64 -1.50 -8.14 20.36
CA ILE A 64 -1.41 -7.80 21.79
C ILE A 64 -2.80 -7.39 22.32
N LYS A 65 -3.49 -6.49 21.61
CA LYS A 65 -4.81 -5.98 22.01
C LYS A 65 -5.89 -7.05 22.00
N ASN A 66 -5.84 -8.01 21.07
CA ASN A 66 -6.86 -9.07 20.95
C ASN A 66 -6.57 -10.28 21.84
N LEU A 67 -5.30 -10.58 22.14
CA LEU A 67 -4.91 -11.70 22.97
C LEU A 67 -4.88 -11.36 24.48
N GLY A 68 -5.06 -10.08 24.83
CA GLY A 68 -5.10 -9.65 26.23
C GLY A 68 -3.74 -9.73 26.94
N CYS A 69 -2.64 -9.74 26.17
CA CYS A 69 -1.30 -9.65 26.73
C CYS A 69 -1.03 -8.21 27.18
N VAL A 70 -1.45 -7.85 28.40
CA VAL A 70 -1.14 -6.59 29.06
C VAL A 70 -0.12 -6.83 30.16
#